data_AF-A0A1Q6A0B5-F1
#
_entry.id   AF-A0A1Q6A0B5-F1
#
_cell.length_a   1.000
_cell.length_b   1.000
_cell.length_c   1.000
_cell.angle_alpha   90.00
_cell.angle_beta   90.00
_cell.angle_gamma   90.00
#
_symmetry.space_group_name_H-M   'P 1'
#
loop_
_entity.id
_entity.type
_entity.pdbx_description
1 polymer ?
#
loop_
_entity_poly.entity_id
_entity_poly.type
_entity_poly.pdbx_seq_one_letter_code
_entity_poly.pdbx_strand_id
1 'polypeptide(L)'
;MKALFSVILLVTFSHLCSAQQTYAPAASLPAKNLAIFGRGLYPGNDTTYRLLKHSGFNTLLLSSFYIHENGDLYSGDSHQPIIHNGKWVGDSSYVSRVKDLKKKSSISRIEILLEGRWYGQPPNTFDFIRDWYDPSKTVPGIVTGIGEQSTLYNICKVLKEVLGADAFCIDDESVYDSPSIIAMGKIAAKLNMHMTLCPFRGYAYWGDILKASDANVVDALYLQCYDGGANNEIKDWVGALKPKQPIYPIFMVRGSFSTCDTYKGSKSVAEIKTQLKGFKIDYPGISGAAIWQVEDLKSFVMMGCAVKQPASGSAESVAEFLSQLKKALKSGL
;
A
#
# COMPACT_ATOMS: atom_id res chain seq x y z
N MET A 1 -72.40 31.23 -25.92
CA MET A 1 -71.71 30.00 -25.47
C MET A 1 -70.21 30.23 -25.61
N LYS A 2 -69.52 30.49 -24.49
CA LYS A 2 -68.06 30.68 -24.42
C LYS A 2 -67.47 29.38 -23.85
N ALA A 3 -66.58 28.72 -24.57
CA ALA A 3 -65.80 27.59 -24.05
C ALA A 3 -64.38 28.07 -23.77
N LEU A 4 -64.01 28.10 -22.50
CA LEU A 4 -62.68 28.41 -22.00
C LEU A 4 -61.94 27.08 -21.82
N PHE A 5 -60.85 26.86 -22.56
CA PHE A 5 -59.97 25.71 -22.34
C PHE A 5 -58.82 26.13 -21.42
N SER A 6 -58.82 25.62 -20.19
CA SER A 6 -57.70 25.73 -19.26
C SER A 6 -56.68 24.63 -19.53
N VAL A 7 -55.46 25.03 -19.90
CA VAL A 7 -54.30 24.13 -20.00
C VAL A 7 -53.63 24.09 -18.63
N ILE A 8 -53.67 22.94 -17.97
CA ILE A 8 -52.95 22.67 -16.72
C ILE A 8 -51.56 22.16 -17.08
N LEU A 9 -50.52 22.93 -16.77
CA LEU A 9 -49.12 22.49 -16.85
C LEU A 9 -48.80 21.65 -15.59
N LEU A 10 -48.65 20.34 -15.75
CA LEU A 10 -48.09 19.47 -14.71
C LEU A 10 -46.57 19.59 -14.73
N VAL A 11 -46.00 20.26 -13.72
CA VAL A 11 -44.56 20.22 -13.45
C VAL A 11 -44.27 18.93 -12.68
N THR A 12 -43.74 17.93 -13.37
CA THR A 12 -43.23 16.70 -12.74
C THR A 12 -41.86 16.99 -12.11
N PHE A 13 -41.81 17.11 -10.78
CA PHE A 13 -40.57 17.04 -10.02
C PHE A 13 -40.04 15.60 -10.05
N SER A 14 -39.10 15.32 -10.95
CA SER A 14 -38.33 14.08 -10.93
C SER A 14 -37.29 14.16 -9.81
N HIS A 15 -37.63 13.63 -8.64
CA HIS A 15 -36.65 13.28 -7.61
C HIS A 15 -35.78 12.12 -8.13
N LEU A 16 -34.67 12.46 -8.79
CA LEU A 16 -33.58 11.52 -9.04
C LEU A 16 -32.96 11.19 -7.68
N CYS A 17 -33.46 10.15 -7.02
CA CYS A 17 -32.69 9.43 -6.02
C CYS A 17 -31.46 8.85 -6.72
N SER A 18 -30.33 9.55 -6.66
CA SER A 18 -29.04 8.95 -6.98
C SER A 18 -28.83 7.79 -6.03
N ALA A 19 -29.02 6.56 -6.52
CA ALA A 19 -28.63 5.37 -5.79
C ALA A 19 -27.13 5.49 -5.49
N GLN A 20 -26.75 5.54 -4.22
CA GLN A 20 -25.34 5.54 -3.83
C GLN A 20 -24.67 4.30 -4.43
N GLN A 21 -23.62 4.50 -5.21
CA GLN A 21 -22.85 3.40 -5.78
C GLN A 21 -22.24 2.59 -4.62
N THR A 22 -22.65 1.34 -4.48
CA THR A 22 -22.14 0.44 -3.43
C THR A 22 -20.93 -0.31 -3.96
N TYR A 23 -19.75 -0.03 -3.41
CA TYR A 23 -18.52 -0.75 -3.73
C TYR A 23 -18.47 -2.08 -2.99
N ALA A 24 -18.01 -3.13 -3.68
CA ALA A 24 -17.77 -4.43 -3.05
C ALA A 24 -16.77 -4.29 -1.88
N PRO A 25 -17.02 -4.96 -0.73
CA PRO A 25 -16.11 -4.94 0.40
C PRO A 25 -14.70 -5.35 -0.02
N ALA A 26 -13.71 -4.58 0.43
CA ALA A 26 -12.31 -4.96 0.32
C ALA A 26 -12.02 -6.23 1.14
N ALA A 27 -11.01 -7.00 0.71
CA ALA A 27 -10.55 -8.13 1.49
C ALA A 27 -9.93 -7.64 2.81
N SER A 28 -10.39 -8.19 3.93
CA SER A 28 -9.80 -7.95 5.24
C SER A 28 -8.37 -8.51 5.34
N LEU A 29 -7.65 -8.11 6.38
CA LEU A 29 -6.34 -8.68 6.67
C LEU A 29 -6.44 -10.20 6.93
N PRO A 30 -5.51 -11.00 6.38
CA PRO A 30 -5.40 -12.40 6.72
C PRO A 30 -5.07 -12.59 8.20
N ALA A 31 -5.64 -13.63 8.84
CA ALA A 31 -5.37 -13.95 10.25
C ALA A 31 -3.87 -14.12 10.57
N LYS A 32 -3.10 -14.62 9.60
CA LYS A 32 -1.63 -14.52 9.59
C LYS A 32 -1.18 -13.73 8.38
N ASN A 33 -0.82 -12.46 8.56
CA ASN A 33 -0.47 -11.58 7.45
C ASN A 33 1.00 -11.76 7.03
N LEU A 34 1.24 -12.43 5.92
CA LEU A 34 2.56 -12.52 5.30
C LEU A 34 2.55 -11.62 4.07
N ALA A 35 3.14 -10.44 4.24
CA ALA A 35 3.12 -9.39 3.24
C ALA A 35 4.45 -9.28 2.48
N ILE A 36 4.38 -8.81 1.24
CA ILE A 36 5.56 -8.49 0.45
C ILE A 36 5.33 -7.22 -0.37
N PHE A 37 6.34 -6.35 -0.43
CA PHE A 37 6.32 -5.11 -1.21
C PHE A 37 6.82 -5.38 -2.63
N GLY A 38 6.07 -4.91 -3.61
CA GLY A 38 6.08 -5.39 -4.99
C GLY A 38 6.70 -4.43 -6.01
N ARG A 39 7.83 -3.80 -5.70
CA ARG A 39 8.58 -3.02 -6.69
C ARG A 39 9.07 -3.90 -7.85
N GLY A 40 9.11 -3.32 -9.05
CA GLY A 40 9.50 -4.03 -10.27
C GLY A 40 8.35 -4.85 -10.89
N LEU A 41 7.10 -4.59 -10.49
CA LEU A 41 5.93 -5.31 -10.98
C LEU A 41 5.19 -4.57 -12.11
N TYR A 42 5.47 -3.29 -12.37
CA TYR A 42 4.86 -2.56 -13.47
C TYR A 42 5.81 -2.42 -14.68
N PRO A 43 5.35 -2.67 -15.93
CA PRO A 43 4.21 -3.53 -16.26
C PRO A 43 4.47 -5.01 -15.91
N GLY A 44 5.72 -5.33 -15.55
CA GLY A 44 6.16 -6.63 -15.06
C GLY A 44 6.17 -7.72 -16.13
N ASN A 45 6.37 -8.97 -15.70
CA ASN A 45 6.35 -10.14 -16.57
C ASN A 45 5.67 -11.34 -15.90
N ASP A 46 5.20 -12.28 -16.71
CA ASP A 46 4.44 -13.44 -16.21
C ASP A 46 5.24 -14.33 -15.26
N THR A 47 6.56 -14.39 -15.43
CA THR A 47 7.44 -15.19 -14.55
C THR A 47 7.39 -14.68 -13.12
N THR A 48 7.52 -13.37 -12.90
CA THR A 48 7.51 -12.76 -11.56
C THR A 48 6.15 -12.94 -10.90
N TYR A 49 5.06 -12.73 -11.65
CA TYR A 49 3.70 -12.93 -11.14
C TYR A 49 3.42 -14.40 -10.78
N ARG A 50 3.87 -15.37 -11.60
CA ARG A 50 3.77 -16.80 -11.27
C ARG A 50 4.55 -17.15 -10.00
N LEU A 51 5.74 -16.58 -9.82
CA LEU A 51 6.54 -16.77 -8.60
C LEU A 51 5.78 -16.26 -7.37
N LEU A 52 5.19 -15.06 -7.45
CA LEU A 52 4.39 -14.50 -6.35
C LEU A 52 3.17 -15.36 -6.02
N LYS A 53 2.45 -15.87 -7.02
CA LYS A 53 1.29 -16.77 -6.79
C LYS A 53 1.68 -18.04 -6.03
N HIS A 54 2.87 -18.58 -6.28
CA HIS A 54 3.36 -19.80 -5.63
C HIS A 54 4.23 -19.53 -4.38
N SER A 55 4.49 -18.26 -4.06
CA SER A 55 5.38 -17.87 -2.97
C SER A 55 4.80 -18.28 -1.59
N GLY A 56 3.48 -18.22 -1.44
CA GLY A 56 2.78 -18.42 -0.17
C GLY A 56 2.61 -17.15 0.67
N PHE A 57 3.01 -15.98 0.17
CA PHE A 57 2.59 -14.68 0.71
C PHE A 57 1.10 -14.45 0.41
N ASN A 58 0.40 -13.75 1.29
CA ASN A 58 -1.05 -13.55 1.18
C ASN A 58 -1.50 -12.10 1.02
N THR A 59 -0.60 -11.16 1.29
CA THR A 59 -0.80 -9.74 1.02
C THR A 59 0.32 -9.24 0.12
N LEU A 60 -0.03 -8.60 -1.00
CA LEU A 60 0.91 -7.95 -1.90
C LEU A 60 0.67 -6.45 -1.87
N LEU A 61 1.70 -5.69 -1.53
CA LEU A 61 1.69 -4.24 -1.68
C LEU A 61 2.29 -3.90 -3.04
N LEU A 62 1.47 -3.49 -3.99
CA LEU A 62 1.94 -3.00 -5.28
C LEU A 62 2.65 -1.67 -5.03
N SER A 63 3.94 -1.62 -5.37
CA SER A 63 4.77 -0.46 -5.07
C SER A 63 5.70 -0.12 -6.23
N SER A 64 6.17 1.11 -6.34
CA SER A 64 5.68 2.30 -5.61
C SER A 64 4.82 3.14 -6.56
N PHE A 65 3.82 3.84 -6.02
CA PHE A 65 3.02 4.77 -6.80
C PHE A 65 3.17 6.20 -6.30
N TYR A 66 3.24 7.12 -7.25
CA TYR A 66 3.51 8.54 -7.01
C TYR A 66 2.42 9.40 -7.65
N ILE A 67 1.83 10.31 -6.87
CA ILE A 67 0.93 11.34 -7.39
C ILE A 67 1.80 12.49 -7.91
N HIS A 68 1.48 13.01 -9.08
CA HIS A 68 2.15 14.15 -9.69
C HIS A 68 1.24 15.38 -9.71
N GLU A 69 1.82 16.57 -9.80
CA GLU A 69 1.15 17.87 -9.62
C GLU A 69 -0.09 18.10 -10.49
N ASN A 70 -0.19 17.43 -11.63
CA ASN A 70 -1.29 17.54 -12.58
C ASN A 70 -2.46 16.58 -12.27
N GLY A 71 -2.39 15.82 -11.18
CA GLY A 71 -3.40 14.83 -10.80
C GLY A 71 -3.21 13.46 -11.43
N ASP A 72 -2.10 13.23 -12.13
CA ASP A 72 -1.75 11.93 -12.66
C ASP A 72 -1.11 11.03 -11.60
N LEU A 73 -1.25 9.72 -11.78
CA LEU A 73 -0.56 8.72 -10.98
C LEU A 73 0.49 8.02 -11.84
N TYR A 74 1.69 7.86 -11.30
CA TYR A 74 2.79 7.13 -11.92
C TYR A 74 3.14 5.89 -11.10
N SER A 75 3.58 4.84 -11.78
CA SER A 75 4.37 3.79 -11.12
C SER A 75 5.82 4.22 -11.08
N GLY A 76 6.54 3.88 -10.01
CA GLY A 76 7.99 4.05 -9.90
C GLY A 76 8.80 3.29 -10.95
N ASP A 77 8.18 2.33 -11.63
CA ASP A 77 8.78 1.56 -12.72
C ASP A 77 8.46 2.16 -14.11
N SER A 78 7.82 3.34 -14.17
CA SER A 78 7.36 3.97 -15.41
C SER A 78 7.71 5.45 -15.48
N HIS A 79 8.07 5.92 -16.68
CA HIS A 79 8.19 7.34 -17.01
C HIS A 79 6.91 7.95 -17.60
N GLN A 80 5.85 7.14 -17.75
CA GLN A 80 4.55 7.53 -18.27
C GLN A 80 3.48 7.36 -17.18
N PRO A 81 2.43 8.21 -17.17
CA PRO A 81 1.35 8.07 -16.21
C PRO A 81 0.60 6.75 -16.44
N ILE A 82 0.09 6.18 -15.36
CA ILE A 82 -0.78 5.00 -15.39
C ILE A 82 -2.24 5.37 -15.13
N ILE A 83 -2.46 6.50 -14.48
CA ILE A 83 -3.74 7.20 -14.41
C ILE A 83 -3.51 8.60 -14.94
N HIS A 84 -4.28 8.99 -15.94
CA HIS A 84 -4.25 10.32 -16.52
C HIS A 84 -5.67 10.85 -16.65
N ASN A 85 -5.90 12.09 -16.21
CA ASN A 85 -7.24 12.71 -16.20
C ASN A 85 -8.32 11.81 -15.57
N GLY A 86 -8.00 11.17 -14.44
CA GLY A 86 -8.91 10.29 -13.71
C GLY A 86 -9.27 8.99 -14.44
N LYS A 87 -8.49 8.57 -15.45
CA LYS A 87 -8.71 7.32 -16.19
C LYS A 87 -7.45 6.48 -16.21
N TRP A 88 -7.61 5.16 -16.14
CA TRP A 88 -6.49 4.24 -16.36
C TRP A 88 -5.99 4.34 -17.80
N VAL A 89 -4.71 4.67 -17.96
CA VAL A 89 -4.00 4.71 -19.24
C VAL A 89 -2.77 3.80 -19.26
N GLY A 90 -2.51 3.10 -18.14
CA GLY A 90 -1.40 2.16 -18.03
C GLY A 90 -1.61 0.85 -18.80
N ASP A 91 -0.57 0.01 -18.79
CA ASP A 91 -0.57 -1.28 -19.47
C ASP A 91 -1.72 -2.21 -19.03
N SER A 92 -2.52 -2.71 -19.98
CA SER A 92 -3.66 -3.60 -19.71
C SER A 92 -3.26 -5.02 -19.33
N SER A 93 -2.08 -5.48 -19.76
CA SER A 93 -1.52 -6.77 -19.33
C SER A 93 -1.14 -6.75 -17.86
N TYR A 94 -0.65 -5.62 -17.33
CA TYR A 94 -0.43 -5.42 -15.90
C TYR A 94 -1.74 -5.60 -15.10
N VAL A 95 -2.83 -4.96 -15.54
CA VAL A 95 -4.15 -5.10 -14.90
C VAL A 95 -4.58 -6.58 -14.86
N SER A 96 -4.38 -7.29 -15.96
CA SER A 96 -4.72 -8.72 -16.08
C SER A 96 -3.90 -9.57 -15.12
N ARG A 97 -2.59 -9.32 -15.02
CA ARG A 97 -1.68 -10.02 -14.10
C ARG A 97 -2.04 -9.75 -12.64
N VAL A 98 -2.33 -8.50 -12.27
CA VAL A 98 -2.74 -8.13 -10.91
C VAL A 98 -4.03 -8.84 -10.51
N LYS A 99 -5.05 -8.85 -11.37
CA LYS A 99 -6.30 -9.57 -11.10
C LYS A 99 -6.10 -11.09 -11.00
N ASP A 100 -5.16 -11.64 -11.77
CA ASP A 100 -4.83 -13.06 -11.74
C ASP A 100 -4.10 -13.48 -10.45
N LEU A 101 -3.44 -12.54 -9.74
CA LEU A 101 -2.79 -12.86 -8.47
C LEU A 101 -3.76 -13.44 -7.44
N LYS A 102 -5.01 -12.95 -7.38
CA LYS A 102 -6.02 -13.46 -6.43
C LYS A 102 -6.62 -14.82 -6.83
N LYS A 103 -6.30 -15.34 -8.02
CA LYS A 103 -6.86 -16.61 -8.53
C LYS A 103 -5.90 -17.76 -8.30
N LYS A 104 -6.36 -18.83 -7.62
CA LYS A 104 -5.56 -20.05 -7.38
C LYS A 104 -4.19 -19.74 -6.74
N SER A 105 -4.17 -18.86 -5.74
CA SER A 105 -2.96 -18.50 -5.00
C SER A 105 -3.31 -18.25 -3.53
N SER A 106 -2.29 -18.01 -2.70
CA SER A 106 -2.47 -17.53 -1.33
C SER A 106 -2.75 -16.03 -1.21
N ILE A 107 -2.49 -15.25 -2.27
CA ILE A 107 -2.70 -13.79 -2.26
C ILE A 107 -4.20 -13.52 -2.26
N SER A 108 -4.70 -13.09 -1.11
CA SER A 108 -6.10 -12.70 -0.93
C SER A 108 -6.26 -11.19 -0.87
N ARG A 109 -5.18 -10.45 -0.57
CA ARG A 109 -5.19 -9.00 -0.39
C ARG A 109 -4.14 -8.31 -1.25
N ILE A 110 -4.54 -7.23 -1.91
CA ILE A 110 -3.71 -6.35 -2.74
C ILE A 110 -3.84 -4.93 -2.20
N GLU A 111 -2.73 -4.32 -1.85
CA GLU A 111 -2.67 -2.92 -1.40
C GLU A 111 -1.87 -2.08 -2.40
N ILE A 112 -2.10 -0.77 -2.41
CA ILE A 112 -1.36 0.20 -3.20
C ILE A 112 -0.45 1.00 -2.27
N LEU A 113 0.86 0.89 -2.43
CA LEU A 113 1.80 1.75 -1.71
C LEU A 113 1.85 3.13 -2.37
N LEU A 114 1.32 4.14 -1.67
CA LEU A 114 1.57 5.54 -1.99
C LEU A 114 2.83 5.97 -1.26
N GLU A 115 3.87 6.30 -2.02
CA GLU A 115 5.18 6.61 -1.46
C GLU A 115 5.48 8.11 -1.57
N GLY A 116 6.11 8.66 -0.53
CA GLY A 116 6.47 10.08 -0.44
C GLY A 116 7.78 10.45 -1.13
N ARG A 117 8.50 9.48 -1.72
CA ARG A 117 9.94 9.56 -2.04
C ARG A 117 10.82 9.85 -0.81
N TRP A 118 12.14 9.76 -1.04
CA TRP A 118 13.20 10.09 -0.08
C TRP A 118 13.18 11.56 0.37
N TYR A 119 13.69 11.83 1.57
CA TYR A 119 13.90 13.16 2.14
C TYR A 119 14.54 14.15 1.15
N GLY A 120 13.94 15.33 0.98
CA GLY A 120 14.50 16.43 0.18
C GLY A 120 14.05 16.50 -1.29
N GLN A 121 12.98 15.80 -1.68
CA GLN A 121 12.42 15.83 -3.04
C GLN A 121 10.99 16.44 -3.11
N PRO A 122 10.70 17.61 -2.51
CA PRO A 122 9.40 18.26 -2.67
C PRO A 122 9.27 18.93 -4.07
N PRO A 123 8.04 19.07 -4.61
CA PRO A 123 6.81 18.49 -4.09
C PRO A 123 6.73 16.98 -4.39
N ASN A 124 6.19 16.20 -3.46
CA ASN A 124 5.94 14.77 -3.64
C ASN A 124 4.46 14.39 -3.42
N THR A 125 4.14 13.09 -3.52
CA THR A 125 2.80 12.52 -3.29
C THR A 125 2.07 13.13 -2.08
N PHE A 126 2.75 13.30 -0.94
CA PHE A 126 2.14 13.79 0.28
C PHE A 126 2.05 15.31 0.36
N ASP A 127 2.88 16.05 -0.38
CA ASP A 127 2.67 17.49 -0.56
C ASP A 127 1.37 17.73 -1.33
N PHE A 128 1.14 16.96 -2.41
CA PHE A 128 -0.10 17.04 -3.17
C PHE A 128 -1.32 16.61 -2.35
N ILE A 129 -1.23 15.52 -1.57
CA ILE A 129 -2.32 15.10 -0.69
C ILE A 129 -2.65 16.20 0.35
N ARG A 130 -1.64 16.80 0.99
CA ARG A 130 -1.83 17.94 1.92
C ARG A 130 -2.46 19.16 1.25
N ASP A 131 -2.08 19.45 0.01
CA ASP A 131 -2.56 20.64 -0.68
C ASP A 131 -3.93 20.45 -1.32
N TRP A 132 -4.36 19.21 -1.56
CA TRP A 132 -5.60 18.92 -2.29
C TRP A 132 -6.74 18.42 -1.44
N TYR A 133 -6.53 17.99 -0.19
CA TYR A 133 -7.62 17.41 0.62
C TYR A 133 -8.68 18.44 1.05
N ASP A 134 -8.32 19.72 1.13
CA ASP A 134 -9.20 20.80 1.60
C ASP A 134 -9.97 21.42 0.41
N PRO A 135 -11.32 21.29 0.36
CA PRO A 135 -12.11 21.81 -0.74
C PRO A 135 -12.14 23.34 -0.84
N SER A 136 -11.66 24.06 0.19
CA SER A 136 -11.54 25.53 0.15
C SER A 136 -10.31 26.01 -0.61
N LYS A 137 -9.30 25.14 -0.81
CA LYS A 137 -8.10 25.46 -1.57
C LYS A 137 -8.39 25.43 -3.06
N THR A 138 -7.85 26.40 -3.79
CA THR A 138 -7.86 26.41 -5.26
C THR A 138 -6.49 26.01 -5.77
N VAL A 139 -6.43 24.93 -6.54
CA VAL A 139 -5.19 24.46 -7.19
C VAL A 139 -5.49 24.31 -8.69
N PRO A 140 -4.76 25.00 -9.59
CA PRO A 140 -5.03 24.94 -11.02
C PRO A 140 -5.05 23.51 -11.56
N GLY A 141 -6.10 23.16 -12.30
CA GLY A 141 -6.25 21.82 -12.89
C GLY A 141 -6.65 20.72 -11.92
N ILE A 142 -6.81 21.02 -10.62
CA ILE A 142 -7.13 20.05 -9.58
C ILE A 142 -8.48 20.37 -8.96
N VAL A 143 -9.34 19.37 -8.85
CA VAL A 143 -10.57 19.47 -8.06
C VAL A 143 -10.24 19.03 -6.63
N THR A 144 -10.09 20.00 -5.73
CA THR A 144 -9.74 19.78 -4.33
C THR A 144 -10.90 19.19 -3.52
N GLY A 145 -10.61 18.69 -2.33
CA GLY A 145 -11.55 18.02 -1.44
C GLY A 145 -11.45 16.50 -1.46
N ILE A 146 -12.38 15.86 -0.75
CA ILE A 146 -12.52 14.39 -0.63
C ILE A 146 -13.86 13.87 -1.17
N GLY A 147 -14.58 14.71 -1.92
CA GLY A 147 -15.85 14.37 -2.56
C GLY A 147 -15.65 13.47 -3.77
N GLU A 148 -16.71 12.87 -4.29
CA GLU A 148 -16.62 11.93 -5.42
C GLU A 148 -16.11 12.58 -6.73
N GLN A 149 -16.12 13.91 -6.80
CA GLN A 149 -15.61 14.67 -7.93
C GLN A 149 -14.15 15.10 -7.74
N SER A 150 -13.55 14.89 -6.57
CA SER A 150 -12.20 15.36 -6.30
C SER A 150 -11.14 14.50 -6.98
N THR A 151 -10.01 15.11 -7.29
CA THR A 151 -8.88 14.43 -7.94
C THR A 151 -8.38 13.25 -7.09
N LEU A 152 -8.21 13.44 -5.78
CA LEU A 152 -7.78 12.38 -4.86
C LEU A 152 -8.74 11.20 -4.82
N TYR A 153 -10.06 11.46 -4.76
CA TYR A 153 -11.06 10.41 -4.78
C TYR A 153 -11.01 9.62 -6.09
N ASN A 154 -10.89 10.30 -7.23
CA ASN A 154 -10.86 9.66 -8.55
C ASN A 154 -9.64 8.77 -8.75
N ILE A 155 -8.46 9.18 -8.29
CA ILE A 155 -7.25 8.32 -8.31
C ILE A 155 -7.52 7.03 -7.52
N CYS A 156 -8.04 7.17 -6.30
CA CYS A 156 -8.34 6.04 -5.43
C CYS A 156 -9.41 5.12 -6.02
N LYS A 157 -10.47 5.69 -6.61
CA LYS A 157 -11.54 4.97 -7.28
C LYS A 157 -11.01 4.15 -8.45
N VAL A 158 -10.18 4.72 -9.31
CA VAL A 158 -9.59 4.00 -10.45
C VAL A 158 -8.75 2.81 -9.97
N LEU A 159 -7.94 2.98 -8.91
CA LEU A 159 -7.16 1.87 -8.34
C LEU A 159 -8.05 0.74 -7.79
N LYS A 160 -9.14 1.09 -7.10
CA LYS A 160 -10.15 0.12 -6.63
C LYS A 160 -10.79 -0.63 -7.80
N GLU A 161 -11.32 0.08 -8.78
CA GLU A 161 -12.12 -0.50 -9.87
C GLU A 161 -11.26 -1.26 -10.88
N VAL A 162 -10.10 -0.70 -11.24
CA VAL A 162 -9.23 -1.26 -12.28
C VAL A 162 -8.34 -2.35 -11.72
N LEU A 163 -7.66 -2.14 -10.59
CA LEU A 163 -6.72 -3.12 -10.03
C LEU A 163 -7.37 -4.05 -9.01
N GLY A 164 -8.56 -3.74 -8.51
CA GLY A 164 -9.18 -4.51 -7.43
C GLY A 164 -8.43 -4.35 -6.11
N ALA A 165 -7.88 -3.15 -5.87
CA ALA A 165 -7.16 -2.82 -4.64
C ALA A 165 -8.10 -2.93 -3.43
N ASP A 166 -7.56 -3.48 -2.34
CA ASP A 166 -8.26 -3.63 -1.06
C ASP A 166 -7.91 -2.49 -0.10
N ALA A 167 -6.69 -1.97 -0.18
CA ALA A 167 -6.22 -0.91 0.69
C ALA A 167 -5.23 0.05 0.01
N PHE A 168 -5.10 1.24 0.58
CA PHE A 168 -3.95 2.12 0.36
C PHE A 168 -2.98 1.99 1.52
N CYS A 169 -1.70 1.82 1.24
CA CYS A 169 -0.63 1.86 2.23
C CYS A 169 0.05 3.24 2.17
N ILE A 170 0.01 3.95 3.29
CA ILE A 170 0.54 5.31 3.43
C ILE A 170 1.98 5.24 3.93
N ASP A 171 2.91 5.51 3.03
CA ASP A 171 4.35 5.58 3.29
C ASP A 171 4.86 7.02 3.27
N ASP A 172 4.26 7.84 4.15
CA ASP A 172 4.63 9.24 4.31
C ASP A 172 5.90 9.39 5.14
N GLU A 173 7.00 9.51 4.42
CA GLU A 173 8.33 9.75 4.96
C GLU A 173 8.76 11.22 4.91
N SER A 174 7.85 12.11 4.49
CA SER A 174 8.22 13.45 4.00
C SER A 174 7.47 14.60 4.68
N VAL A 175 6.14 14.58 4.69
CA VAL A 175 5.31 15.74 5.04
C VAL A 175 4.78 15.65 6.47
N TYR A 176 4.35 14.47 6.91
CA TYR A 176 3.80 14.23 8.26
C TYR A 176 2.61 15.14 8.61
N ASP A 177 1.69 15.38 7.66
CA ASP A 177 0.46 16.16 7.87
C ASP A 177 -0.73 15.26 8.22
N SER A 178 -1.05 15.12 9.52
CA SER A 178 -2.10 14.21 9.99
C SER A 178 -3.48 14.51 9.37
N PRO A 179 -3.94 15.78 9.24
CA PRO A 179 -5.24 16.08 8.65
C PRO A 179 -5.43 15.50 7.24
N SER A 180 -4.42 15.59 6.39
CA SER A 180 -4.48 15.09 5.03
C SER A 180 -4.55 13.56 4.95
N ILE A 181 -3.85 12.82 5.81
CA ILE A 181 -3.95 11.36 5.84
C ILE A 181 -5.26 10.87 6.47
N ILE A 182 -5.77 11.58 7.48
CA ILE A 182 -7.13 11.33 8.00
C ILE A 182 -8.17 11.52 6.89
N ALA A 183 -7.99 12.52 6.03
CA ALA A 183 -8.82 12.73 4.84
C ALA A 183 -8.70 11.57 3.83
N MET A 184 -7.52 11.00 3.61
CA MET A 184 -7.34 9.78 2.80
C MET A 184 -8.09 8.57 3.39
N GLY A 185 -8.09 8.41 4.72
CA GLY A 185 -8.91 7.39 5.39
C GLY A 185 -10.41 7.54 5.10
N LYS A 186 -10.91 8.78 5.06
CA LYS A 186 -12.32 9.05 4.67
C LYS A 186 -12.60 8.69 3.20
N ILE A 187 -11.65 8.89 2.30
CA ILE A 187 -11.77 8.43 0.90
C ILE A 187 -11.82 6.90 0.85
N ALA A 188 -10.92 6.21 1.55
CA ALA A 188 -10.91 4.74 1.63
C ALA A 188 -12.25 4.19 2.14
N ALA A 189 -12.79 4.78 3.21
CA ALA A 189 -14.09 4.40 3.75
C ALA A 189 -15.24 4.53 2.72
N LYS A 190 -15.28 5.63 1.96
CA LYS A 190 -16.29 5.84 0.90
C LYS A 190 -16.18 4.82 -0.24
N LEU A 191 -14.97 4.33 -0.51
CA LEU A 191 -14.70 3.32 -1.54
C LEU A 191 -14.83 1.87 -1.02
N ASN A 192 -15.24 1.70 0.24
CA ASN A 192 -15.26 0.41 0.92
C ASN A 192 -13.89 -0.30 0.84
N MET A 193 -12.84 0.47 1.09
CA MET A 193 -11.44 0.07 1.13
C MET A 193 -10.88 0.28 2.53
N HIS A 194 -9.77 -0.41 2.79
CA HIS A 194 -8.94 -0.19 3.96
C HIS A 194 -7.82 0.82 3.68
N MET A 195 -7.11 1.19 4.73
CA MET A 195 -5.89 1.95 4.70
C MET A 195 -4.91 1.32 5.69
N THR A 196 -3.65 1.21 5.31
CA THR A 196 -2.56 0.77 6.18
C THR A 196 -1.52 1.88 6.28
N LEU A 197 -0.74 1.87 7.36
CA LEU A 197 0.28 2.88 7.62
C LEU A 197 1.66 2.22 7.56
N CYS A 198 2.68 2.91 7.03
CA CYS A 198 4.04 2.39 6.90
C CYS A 198 5.05 3.22 7.72
N PRO A 199 4.94 3.24 9.06
CA PRO A 199 5.78 4.10 9.87
C PRO A 199 7.23 3.61 9.94
N PHE A 200 8.17 4.56 9.99
CA PHE A 200 9.53 4.32 10.51
C PHE A 200 9.94 5.27 11.63
N ARG A 201 9.24 6.42 11.79
CA ARG A 201 9.44 7.42 12.85
C ARG A 201 8.15 8.20 13.11
N GLY A 202 8.14 9.04 14.14
CA GLY A 202 7.08 10.04 14.36
C GLY A 202 5.83 9.50 15.05
N TYR A 203 5.95 9.00 16.28
CA TYR A 203 4.84 8.41 17.04
C TYR A 203 3.58 9.29 17.11
N ALA A 204 3.75 10.61 17.34
CA ALA A 204 2.63 11.52 17.47
C ALA A 204 1.77 11.58 16.19
N TYR A 205 2.42 11.73 15.03
CA TYR A 205 1.77 11.78 13.73
C TYR A 205 0.92 10.53 13.45
N TRP A 206 1.52 9.34 13.54
CA TRP A 206 0.80 8.09 13.31
C TRP A 206 -0.28 7.83 14.37
N GLY A 207 0.00 8.20 15.63
CA GLY A 207 -0.95 8.10 16.73
C GLY A 207 -2.20 8.96 16.52
N ASP A 208 -2.06 10.16 15.97
CA ASP A 208 -3.20 11.03 15.67
C ASP A 208 -4.07 10.46 14.56
N ILE A 209 -3.47 9.88 13.51
CA ILE A 209 -4.20 9.18 12.45
C ILE A 209 -5.00 8.00 13.01
N LEU A 210 -4.38 7.17 13.86
CA LEU A 210 -5.05 6.03 14.48
C LEU A 210 -6.21 6.44 15.39
N LYS A 211 -6.04 7.49 16.20
CA LYS A 211 -7.10 8.00 17.09
C LYS A 211 -8.30 8.56 16.32
N ALA A 212 -8.06 9.18 15.17
CA ALA A 212 -9.09 9.81 14.35
C ALA A 212 -9.76 8.86 13.35
N SER A 213 -9.30 7.62 13.23
CA SER A 213 -9.77 6.66 12.23
C SER A 213 -10.51 5.47 12.85
N ASP A 214 -11.52 4.95 12.13
CA ASP A 214 -12.12 3.66 12.45
C ASP A 214 -11.09 2.54 12.20
N ALA A 215 -11.01 1.56 13.10
CA ALA A 215 -10.07 0.44 12.99
C ALA A 215 -10.39 -0.53 11.83
N ASN A 216 -11.61 -0.47 11.29
CA ASN A 216 -11.98 -1.16 10.06
C ASN A 216 -11.54 -0.38 8.80
N VAL A 217 -11.26 0.92 8.94
CA VAL A 217 -10.70 1.73 7.84
C VAL A 217 -9.19 1.67 7.90
N VAL A 218 -8.57 2.13 8.99
CA VAL A 218 -7.13 1.96 9.21
C VAL A 218 -6.91 0.65 9.96
N ASP A 219 -6.49 -0.41 9.24
CA ASP A 219 -6.57 -1.78 9.75
C ASP A 219 -5.22 -2.43 10.10
N ALA A 220 -4.07 -1.86 9.68
CA ALA A 220 -2.74 -2.31 10.09
C ALA A 220 -1.66 -1.22 10.03
N LEU A 221 -0.57 -1.47 10.76
CA LEU A 221 0.69 -0.76 10.62
C LEU A 221 1.77 -1.72 10.12
N TYR A 222 2.48 -1.36 9.06
CA TYR A 222 3.68 -2.02 8.58
C TYR A 222 4.90 -1.23 9.06
N LEU A 223 5.47 -1.63 10.20
CA LEU A 223 6.58 -0.93 10.85
C LEU A 223 7.91 -1.22 10.13
N GLN A 224 8.56 -0.22 9.58
CA GLN A 224 9.85 -0.38 8.92
C GLN A 224 10.97 -0.66 9.94
N CYS A 225 11.66 -1.80 9.80
CA CYS A 225 12.79 -2.22 10.64
C CYS A 225 14.13 -2.22 9.86
N TYR A 226 14.27 -1.28 8.93
CA TYR A 226 15.43 -1.06 8.06
C TYR A 226 15.62 0.44 7.78
N ASP A 227 16.75 0.79 7.17
CA ASP A 227 17.21 2.15 6.89
C ASP A 227 17.07 3.10 8.09
N GLY A 228 16.30 4.19 7.96
CA GLY A 228 16.02 5.12 9.07
C GLY A 228 15.28 4.45 10.24
N GLY A 229 14.60 3.34 10.00
CA GLY A 229 13.93 2.50 10.99
C GLY A 229 14.73 1.28 11.44
N ALA A 230 16.02 1.15 11.11
CA ALA A 230 16.81 -0.05 11.42
C ALA A 230 16.85 -0.42 12.92
N ASN A 231 16.64 0.56 13.81
CA ASN A 231 16.61 0.40 15.27
C ASN A 231 15.19 0.36 15.85
N ASN A 232 14.15 0.27 15.02
CA ASN A 232 12.78 0.19 15.53
C ASN A 232 12.53 -1.13 16.25
N GLU A 233 12.06 -1.02 17.50
CA GLU A 233 11.64 -2.14 18.34
C GLU A 233 10.11 -2.14 18.47
N ILE A 234 9.46 -3.30 18.27
CA ILE A 234 7.99 -3.36 18.24
C ILE A 234 7.34 -2.91 19.56
N LYS A 235 7.97 -3.19 20.70
CA LYS A 235 7.48 -2.80 22.03
C LYS A 235 7.36 -1.29 22.20
N ASP A 236 8.25 -0.51 21.59
CA ASP A 236 8.26 0.94 21.74
C ASP A 236 7.08 1.54 20.98
N TRP A 237 6.82 1.01 19.77
CA TRP A 237 5.66 1.38 18.95
C TRP A 237 4.34 0.97 19.61
N VAL A 238 4.25 -0.26 20.15
CA VAL A 238 3.07 -0.73 20.88
C VAL A 238 2.83 0.13 22.13
N GLY A 239 3.88 0.44 22.89
CA GLY A 239 3.79 1.26 24.10
C GLY A 239 3.38 2.71 23.83
N ALA A 240 3.95 3.32 22.78
CA ALA A 240 3.68 4.69 22.39
C ALA A 240 2.28 4.88 21.78
N LEU A 241 1.88 3.99 20.86
CA LEU A 241 0.63 4.15 20.10
C LEU A 241 -0.58 3.48 20.76
N LYS A 242 -0.36 2.41 21.53
CA LYS A 242 -1.42 1.53 22.08
C LYS A 242 -2.49 1.21 21.02
N PRO A 243 -2.09 0.72 19.83
CA PRO A 243 -3.00 0.60 18.70
C PRO A 243 -4.02 -0.51 18.95
N LYS A 244 -5.21 -0.35 18.36
CA LYS A 244 -6.19 -1.44 18.24
C LYS A 244 -5.82 -2.39 17.10
N GLN A 245 -5.09 -1.86 16.12
CA GLN A 245 -4.61 -2.52 14.93
C GLN A 245 -3.36 -3.36 15.21
N PRO A 246 -3.14 -4.46 14.48
CA PRO A 246 -1.88 -5.17 14.50
C PRO A 246 -0.74 -4.32 13.93
N ILE A 247 0.46 -4.51 14.49
CA ILE A 247 1.72 -4.01 13.92
C ILE A 247 2.48 -5.19 13.32
N TYR A 248 2.90 -5.03 12.07
CA TYR A 248 3.69 -6.00 11.31
C TYR A 248 5.07 -5.40 10.99
N PRO A 249 6.17 -5.97 11.48
CA PRO A 249 7.51 -5.51 11.13
C PRO A 249 7.79 -5.81 9.65
N ILE A 250 8.40 -4.84 8.96
CA ILE A 250 8.90 -4.98 7.60
C ILE A 250 10.41 -5.15 7.66
N PHE A 251 10.92 -6.18 6.99
CA PHE A 251 12.34 -6.41 6.88
C PHE A 251 12.82 -6.19 5.45
N MET A 252 13.90 -5.42 5.31
CA MET A 252 14.64 -5.36 4.07
C MET A 252 15.59 -6.55 3.98
N VAL A 253 15.53 -7.30 2.89
CA VAL A 253 16.50 -8.39 2.66
C VAL A 253 17.79 -7.83 2.07
N ARG A 254 18.92 -8.55 2.25
CA ARG A 254 20.13 -8.23 1.48
C ARG A 254 19.82 -8.30 -0.02
N GLY A 255 20.51 -7.48 -0.82
CA GLY A 255 20.23 -7.32 -2.27
C GLY A 255 19.75 -5.94 -2.67
N SER A 256 19.27 -5.15 -1.71
CA SER A 256 18.93 -3.75 -1.95
C SER A 256 20.13 -2.99 -2.50
N PHE A 257 19.89 -2.18 -3.53
CA PHE A 257 20.92 -1.43 -4.25
C PHE A 257 22.03 -2.30 -4.86
N SER A 258 21.70 -3.56 -5.20
CA SER A 258 22.57 -4.49 -5.93
C SER A 258 23.90 -4.77 -5.23
N THR A 259 23.85 -5.01 -3.91
CA THR A 259 24.99 -5.50 -3.12
C THR A 259 24.68 -6.82 -2.40
N CYS A 260 25.70 -7.64 -2.19
CA CYS A 260 25.61 -8.84 -1.34
C CYS A 260 25.75 -8.51 0.16
N ASP A 261 26.31 -7.36 0.50
CA ASP A 261 26.60 -6.96 1.87
C ASP A 261 25.36 -6.41 2.58
N THR A 262 25.46 -6.28 3.90
CA THR A 262 24.44 -5.57 4.68
C THR A 262 24.47 -4.09 4.31
N TYR A 263 23.34 -3.58 3.85
CA TYR A 263 23.15 -2.18 3.53
C TYR A 263 21.88 -1.66 4.19
N LYS A 264 21.93 -0.47 4.81
CA LYS A 264 20.76 0.17 5.45
C LYS A 264 19.96 -0.78 6.36
N GLY A 265 20.66 -1.57 7.18
CA GLY A 265 20.00 -2.52 8.09
C GLY A 265 19.33 -3.73 7.42
N SER A 266 19.61 -4.00 6.13
CA SER A 266 19.14 -5.20 5.42
C SER A 266 19.59 -6.47 6.12
N LYS A 267 18.78 -7.52 6.07
CA LYS A 267 18.96 -8.72 6.87
C LYS A 267 18.98 -9.98 6.01
N SER A 268 19.75 -10.95 6.46
CA SER A 268 19.66 -12.33 6.00
C SER A 268 18.37 -13.00 6.48
N VAL A 269 18.04 -14.14 5.87
CA VAL A 269 16.89 -14.98 6.28
C VAL A 269 16.99 -15.39 7.76
N ALA A 270 18.20 -15.71 8.24
CA ALA A 270 18.43 -16.10 9.63
C ALA A 270 18.24 -14.92 10.60
N GLU A 271 18.77 -13.74 10.27
CA GLU A 271 18.61 -12.52 11.07
C GLU A 271 17.13 -12.10 11.16
N ILE A 272 16.39 -12.15 10.05
CA ILE A 272 14.94 -11.88 10.03
C ILE A 272 14.21 -12.80 10.99
N LYS A 273 14.47 -14.11 10.92
CA LYS A 273 13.85 -15.09 11.83
C LYS A 273 14.15 -14.77 13.29
N THR A 274 15.40 -14.47 13.61
CA THR A 274 15.83 -14.18 15.00
C THR A 274 15.17 -12.92 15.53
N GLN A 275 15.18 -11.83 14.75
CA GLN A 275 14.56 -10.58 15.18
C GLN A 275 13.04 -10.71 15.34
N LEU A 276 12.38 -11.42 14.41
CA LEU A 276 10.94 -11.65 14.50
C LEU A 276 10.55 -12.45 15.75
N LYS A 277 11.39 -13.41 16.19
CA LYS A 277 11.19 -14.10 17.48
C LYS A 277 11.32 -13.16 18.66
N GLY A 278 12.29 -12.25 18.64
CA GLY A 278 12.42 -11.20 19.66
C GLY A 278 11.16 -10.35 19.73
N PHE A 279 10.69 -9.87 18.58
CA PHE A 279 9.43 -9.12 18.49
C PHE A 279 8.20 -9.92 18.94
N LYS A 280 8.16 -11.24 18.71
CA LYS A 280 7.09 -12.12 19.22
C LYS A 280 7.10 -12.24 20.75
N ILE A 281 8.27 -12.20 21.38
CA ILE A 281 8.39 -12.17 22.84
C ILE A 281 7.87 -10.84 23.38
N ASP A 282 8.31 -9.73 22.78
CA ASP A 282 7.95 -8.37 23.18
C ASP A 282 6.48 -8.02 22.92
N TYR A 283 5.90 -8.59 21.85
CA TYR A 283 4.51 -8.42 21.47
C TYR A 283 3.90 -9.77 21.05
N PRO A 284 3.40 -10.58 22.01
CA PRO A 284 2.85 -11.92 21.75
C PRO A 284 1.68 -11.94 20.74
N GLY A 285 1.01 -10.80 20.55
CA GLY A 285 -0.09 -10.64 19.59
C GLY A 285 0.34 -10.54 18.12
N ILE A 286 1.65 -10.39 17.82
CA ILE A 286 2.13 -10.31 16.44
C ILE A 286 1.69 -11.55 15.65
N SER A 287 0.99 -11.31 14.54
CA SER A 287 0.41 -12.36 13.69
C SER A 287 0.94 -12.32 12.26
N GLY A 288 1.88 -11.43 11.96
CA GLY A 288 2.36 -11.21 10.60
C GLY A 288 3.67 -10.45 10.55
N ALA A 289 4.23 -10.38 9.36
CA ALA A 289 5.44 -9.64 9.03
C ALA A 289 5.50 -9.42 7.52
N ALA A 290 6.35 -8.49 7.09
CA ALA A 290 6.48 -8.11 5.69
C ALA A 290 7.93 -8.14 5.20
N ILE A 291 8.10 -8.32 3.89
CA ILE A 291 9.40 -8.22 3.21
C ILE A 291 9.42 -7.03 2.25
N TRP A 292 10.43 -6.18 2.41
CA TRP A 292 10.83 -5.15 1.46
C TRP A 292 12.05 -5.67 0.67
N GLN A 293 12.01 -5.90 -0.64
CA GLN A 293 10.92 -5.88 -1.61
C GLN A 293 11.27 -6.86 -2.76
N VAL A 294 10.35 -7.13 -3.69
CA VAL A 294 10.52 -8.12 -4.77
C VAL A 294 11.74 -7.86 -5.66
N GLU A 295 12.03 -6.62 -6.02
CA GLU A 295 13.16 -6.33 -6.90
C GLU A 295 14.51 -6.59 -6.20
N ASP A 296 14.63 -6.21 -4.93
CA ASP A 296 15.86 -6.36 -4.16
C ASP A 296 16.19 -7.83 -3.90
N LEU A 297 15.18 -8.65 -3.57
CA LEU A 297 15.38 -10.09 -3.39
C LEU A 297 15.74 -10.80 -4.70
N LYS A 298 15.21 -10.34 -5.85
CA LYS A 298 15.59 -10.87 -7.16
C LYS A 298 17.04 -10.54 -7.46
N SER A 299 17.44 -9.28 -7.26
CA SER A 299 18.83 -8.84 -7.43
C SER A 299 19.78 -9.67 -6.59
N PHE A 300 19.44 -9.90 -5.32
CA PHE A 300 20.23 -10.72 -4.40
C PHE A 300 20.52 -12.14 -4.94
N VAL A 301 19.48 -12.79 -5.46
CA VAL A 301 19.60 -14.15 -6.01
C VAL A 301 20.38 -14.13 -7.31
N MET A 302 20.10 -13.20 -8.23
CA MET A 302 20.79 -13.11 -9.53
C MET A 302 22.29 -12.85 -9.40
N MET A 303 22.72 -12.12 -8.36
CA MET A 303 24.14 -11.92 -8.05
C MET A 303 24.82 -13.15 -7.42
N GLY A 304 24.06 -14.21 -7.14
CA GLY A 304 24.51 -15.41 -6.43
C GLY A 304 24.82 -15.17 -4.95
N CYS A 305 24.37 -14.05 -4.38
CA CYS A 305 24.71 -13.67 -3.02
C CYS A 305 24.16 -14.64 -1.98
N ALA A 306 22.97 -15.21 -2.24
CA ALA A 306 22.34 -16.20 -1.36
C ALA A 306 23.19 -17.47 -1.21
N VAL A 307 23.99 -17.83 -2.22
CA VAL A 307 24.91 -18.98 -2.18
C VAL A 307 26.26 -18.59 -1.62
N LYS A 308 26.77 -17.40 -1.99
CA LYS A 308 28.08 -16.88 -1.55
C LYS A 308 28.14 -16.57 -0.05
N GLN A 309 27.00 -16.28 0.58
CA GLN A 309 26.90 -15.87 1.98
C GLN A 309 26.06 -16.89 2.78
N PRO A 310 26.67 -17.82 3.54
CA PRO A 310 25.95 -18.89 4.23
C PRO A 310 24.86 -18.40 5.20
N ALA A 311 25.05 -17.24 5.83
CA ALA A 311 24.05 -16.63 6.71
C ALA A 311 22.79 -16.19 5.94
N SER A 312 22.94 -15.83 4.66
CA SER A 312 21.86 -15.39 3.77
C SER A 312 21.03 -16.52 3.19
N GLY A 313 21.42 -17.78 3.41
CA GLY A 313 20.68 -18.96 2.97
C GLY A 313 21.48 -19.80 1.97
N SER A 314 20.76 -20.44 1.06
CA SER A 314 21.33 -21.37 0.06
C SER A 314 20.55 -21.35 -1.24
N ALA A 315 19.73 -20.32 -1.47
CA ALA A 315 18.81 -20.28 -2.58
C ALA A 315 19.57 -20.01 -3.89
N GLU A 316 19.37 -20.87 -4.88
CA GLU A 316 19.92 -20.71 -6.23
C GLU A 316 18.89 -20.08 -7.17
N SER A 317 17.63 -20.02 -6.73
CA SER A 317 16.53 -19.40 -7.47
C SER A 317 15.66 -18.48 -6.60
N VAL A 318 14.94 -17.57 -7.27
CA VAL A 318 14.01 -16.64 -6.61
C VAL A 318 12.88 -17.40 -5.91
N ALA A 319 12.42 -18.51 -6.49
CA ALA A 319 11.40 -19.37 -5.91
C ALA A 319 11.86 -19.97 -4.57
N GLU A 320 13.09 -20.49 -4.52
CA GLU A 320 13.69 -21.03 -3.30
C GLU A 320 13.87 -19.95 -2.24
N PHE A 321 14.33 -18.76 -2.64
CA PHE A 321 14.55 -17.67 -1.69
C PHE A 321 13.23 -17.17 -1.08
N LEU A 322 12.18 -17.02 -1.89
CA LEU A 322 10.82 -16.73 -1.40
C LEU A 322 10.31 -17.82 -0.43
N SER A 323 10.60 -19.09 -0.71
CA SER A 323 10.25 -20.21 0.18
C SER A 323 10.99 -20.12 1.52
N GLN A 324 12.30 -19.81 1.49
CA GLN A 324 13.13 -19.63 2.68
C GLN A 324 12.65 -18.45 3.53
N LEU A 325 12.34 -17.31 2.91
CA LEU A 325 11.77 -16.14 3.60
C LEU A 325 10.44 -16.47 4.25
N LYS A 326 9.49 -17.09 3.51
CA LYS A 326 8.21 -17.54 4.08
C LYS A 326 8.42 -18.45 5.29
N LYS A 327 9.34 -19.41 5.18
CA LYS A 327 9.65 -20.33 6.30
C LYS A 327 10.21 -19.57 7.49
N ALA A 328 11.11 -18.63 7.27
CA ALA A 328 11.66 -17.76 8.32
C ALA A 328 10.55 -16.98 9.03
N LEU A 329 9.70 -16.27 8.28
CA LEU A 329 8.57 -15.51 8.84
C LEU A 329 7.62 -16.41 9.64
N LYS A 330 7.21 -17.55 9.08
CA LYS A 330 6.32 -18.50 9.78
C LYS A 330 6.93 -19.10 11.05
N SER A 331 8.25 -19.27 11.10
CA SER A 331 8.95 -19.83 12.25
C SER A 331 9.39 -18.79 13.29
N GLY A 332 9.26 -17.51 12.94
CA GLY A 332 9.51 -16.38 13.85
C GLY A 332 8.25 -15.89 14.57
N LEU A 333 7.07 -16.12 13.97
CA LEU A 333 5.74 -15.86 14.55
C LEU A 333 5.25 -16.99 15.45
#